data_AF-A0A510I5Y1-F1
#
_entry.id   AF-A0A510I5Y1-F1
#
_cell.length_a   1.000
_cell.length_b   1.000
_cell.length_c   1.000
_cell.angle_alpha   90.00
_cell.angle_beta   90.00
_cell.angle_gamma   90.00
#
_symmetry.space_group_name_H-M   'P 1'
#
loop_
_entity.id
_entity.type
_entity.pdbx_description
1 polymer ?
#
loop_
_entity_poly.entity_id
_entity_poly.type
_entity_poly.pdbx_seq_one_letter_code
_entity_poly.pdbx_strand_id
1 'polypeptide(L)'
;MEEFKLALFLTLTGSAIGTSTALFVAFWRTRYTVKSQDLSKRIELLCDSISKLEELSCQFWNGDEKVSQHYILGYKEKISLSVEYLENEYTRFPKGAVNVALKEFFVACTGGDFESQVRKVNPQAQRSVLITGETLQVELLKIRNSLY
;
A
#
# COMPACT_ATOMS: atom_id res chain seq x y z
N MET A 1 42.47 44.42 17.49
CA MET A 1 41.15 44.75 16.89
C MET A 1 40.80 43.82 15.72
N GLU A 2 41.77 43.34 14.95
CA GLU A 2 41.54 42.34 13.87
C GLU A 2 41.13 40.95 14.36
N GLU A 3 41.79 40.41 15.40
CA GLU A 3 41.45 39.13 16.04
C GLU A 3 39.97 39.01 16.42
N PHE A 4 39.37 40.09 16.94
CA PHE A 4 37.97 40.14 17.33
C PHE A 4 37.03 40.12 16.12
N LYS A 5 37.39 40.77 15.01
CA LYS A 5 36.61 40.73 13.75
C LYS A 5 36.64 39.34 13.12
N LEU A 6 37.79 38.66 13.20
CA LEU A 6 37.98 37.32 12.65
C LEU A 6 37.19 36.27 13.46
N ALA A 7 37.21 36.36 14.79
CA ALA A 7 36.38 35.54 15.67
C ALA A 7 34.87 35.76 15.46
N LEU A 8 34.45 37.02 15.26
CA LEU A 8 33.06 37.37 15.00
C LEU A 8 32.59 36.88 13.62
N PHE A 9 33.45 36.91 12.61
CA PHE A 9 33.17 36.37 11.27
C PHE A 9 33.06 34.84 11.26
N LEU A 10 33.98 34.14 11.96
CA LEU A 10 33.94 32.67 12.09
C LEU A 10 32.69 32.19 12.85
N THR A 11 32.27 32.90 13.89
CA THR A 11 31.06 32.58 14.66
C THR A 11 29.78 32.86 13.87
N LEU A 12 29.71 33.96 13.12
CA LEU A 12 28.57 34.26 12.24
C LEU A 12 28.43 33.24 11.10
N THR A 13 29.53 32.91 10.41
CA THR A 13 29.54 31.93 9.32
C THR A 13 29.26 30.51 9.83
N GLY A 14 29.88 30.11 10.95
CA GLY A 14 29.60 28.84 11.61
C GLY A 14 28.14 28.69 12.06
N SER A 15 27.55 29.75 12.64
CA SER A 15 26.14 29.76 13.07
C SER A 15 25.16 29.72 11.89
N ALA A 16 25.49 30.41 10.78
CA ALA A 16 24.69 30.36 9.57
C ALA A 16 24.68 28.96 8.95
N ILE A 17 25.85 28.32 8.82
CA ILE A 17 25.98 26.95 8.29
C ILE A 17 25.26 25.94 9.20
N GLY A 18 25.42 26.07 10.53
CA GLY A 18 24.73 25.23 11.51
C GLY A 18 23.21 25.35 11.44
N THR A 19 22.69 26.56 11.24
CA THR A 19 21.25 26.81 11.16
C THR A 19 20.68 26.30 9.83
N SER A 20 21.36 26.55 8.71
CA SER A 20 20.94 26.07 7.39
C SER A 20 20.93 24.54 7.31
N THR A 21 21.93 23.87 7.86
CA THR A 21 21.97 22.39 7.91
C THR A 21 20.86 21.82 8.80
N ALA A 22 20.59 22.43 9.96
CA ALA A 22 19.49 22.03 10.84
C ALA A 22 18.12 22.19 10.16
N LEU A 23 17.87 23.31 9.46
CA LEU A 23 16.64 23.53 8.70
C LEU A 23 16.48 22.53 7.57
N PHE A 24 17.57 22.24 6.84
CA PHE A 24 17.55 21.24 5.77
C PHE A 24 17.22 19.84 6.32
N VAL A 25 17.90 19.40 7.38
CA VAL A 25 17.63 18.12 8.03
C VAL A 25 16.19 18.05 8.55
N ALA A 26 15.69 19.11 9.19
CA ALA A 26 14.32 19.18 9.68
C ALA A 26 13.29 19.12 8.54
N PHE A 27 13.53 19.83 7.43
CA PHE A 27 12.68 19.79 6.24
C PHE A 27 12.60 18.38 5.65
N TRP A 28 13.76 17.73 5.46
CA TRP A 28 13.81 16.36 4.93
C TRP A 28 13.14 15.37 5.88
N ARG A 29 13.43 15.44 7.19
CA ARG A 29 12.82 14.57 8.19
C ARG A 29 11.29 14.73 8.18
N THR A 30 10.79 15.95 8.12
CA THR A 30 9.35 16.23 8.04
C THR A 30 8.73 15.63 6.78
N ARG A 31 9.36 15.83 5.61
CA ARG A 31 8.89 15.27 4.34
C ARG A 31 8.88 13.74 4.35
N TYR A 32 9.90 13.10 4.91
CA TYR A 32 9.95 11.64 5.06
C TYR A 32 8.86 11.11 5.99
N THR A 33 8.66 11.76 7.15
CA THR A 33 7.61 11.37 8.10
C THR A 33 6.21 11.49 7.50
N VAL A 34 5.92 12.56 6.75
CA VAL A 34 4.63 12.73 6.10
C VAL A 34 4.41 11.65 5.05
N LYS A 35 5.43 11.35 4.22
CA LYS A 35 5.33 10.28 3.21
C LYS A 35 5.17 8.89 3.82
N SER A 36 5.86 8.57 4.92
CA SER A 36 5.70 7.27 5.59
C SER A 36 4.34 7.11 6.24
N GLN A 37 3.81 8.16 6.87
CA GLN A 37 2.46 8.16 7.43
C GLN A 37 1.39 8.01 6.35
N ASP A 38 1.52 8.70 5.23
CA ASP A 38 0.59 8.61 4.11
C ASP A 38 0.60 7.20 3.49
N LEU A 39 1.79 6.62 3.26
CA LEU A 39 1.92 5.23 2.81
C LEU A 39 1.25 4.25 3.77
N SER A 40 1.48 4.40 5.08
CA SER A 40 0.86 3.55 6.10
C SER A 40 -0.67 3.60 6.04
N LYS A 41 -1.26 4.79 5.90
CA LYS A 41 -2.72 4.96 5.78
C LYS A 41 -3.27 4.34 4.50
N ARG A 42 -2.56 4.48 3.38
CA ARG A 42 -2.99 3.88 2.11
C ARG A 42 -2.94 2.37 2.13
N ILE A 43 -1.95 1.79 2.81
CA ILE A 43 -1.89 0.34 3.05
C ILE A 43 -3.11 -0.13 3.84
N GLU A 44 -3.51 0.60 4.89
CA GLU A 44 -4.70 0.28 5.69
C GLU A 44 -5.99 0.30 4.84
N LEU A 45 -6.18 1.37 4.05
CA LEU A 45 -7.31 1.48 3.12
C LEU A 45 -7.31 0.38 2.04
N LEU A 46 -6.12 -0.08 1.64
CA LEU A 46 -5.97 -1.18 0.70
C LEU A 46 -6.37 -2.51 1.33
N CYS A 47 -5.97 -2.78 2.58
CA CYS A 47 -6.43 -3.94 3.34
C CYS A 47 -7.96 -3.96 3.48
N ASP A 48 -8.58 -2.83 3.82
CA ASP A 48 -10.06 -2.73 3.89
C ASP A 48 -10.72 -3.06 2.54
N SER A 49 -10.11 -2.60 1.45
CA SER A 49 -10.58 -2.90 0.10
C SER A 49 -10.43 -4.38 -0.23
N ILE A 50 -9.33 -5.02 0.16
CA ILE A 50 -9.10 -6.46 -0.02
C ILE A 50 -10.16 -7.25 0.76
N SER A 51 -10.39 -6.94 2.04
CA SER A 51 -11.42 -7.58 2.85
C SER A 51 -12.82 -7.46 2.24
N LYS A 52 -13.14 -6.30 1.65
CA LYS A 52 -14.40 -6.12 0.94
C LYS A 52 -14.49 -6.97 -0.34
N LEU A 53 -13.42 -7.08 -1.11
CA LEU A 53 -13.41 -7.95 -2.29
C LEU A 53 -13.53 -9.42 -1.90
N GLU A 54 -12.89 -9.83 -0.81
CA GLU A 54 -13.00 -11.15 -0.21
C GLU A 54 -14.46 -11.47 0.14
N GLU A 55 -15.14 -10.58 0.86
CA GLU A 55 -16.55 -10.75 1.24
C GLU A 55 -17.43 -10.95 0.00
N LEU A 56 -17.31 -10.06 -0.99
CA LEU A 56 -18.09 -10.12 -2.24
C LEU A 56 -17.82 -11.41 -3.01
N SER A 57 -16.56 -11.82 -3.09
CA SER A 57 -16.16 -13.05 -3.78
C SER A 57 -16.70 -14.29 -3.05
N CYS A 58 -16.59 -14.32 -1.73
CA CYS A 58 -17.14 -15.40 -0.91
C CYS A 58 -18.66 -15.51 -1.02
N GLN A 59 -19.37 -14.37 -1.03
CA GLN A 59 -20.82 -14.32 -1.26
C GLN A 59 -21.19 -14.84 -2.66
N PHE A 60 -20.44 -14.46 -3.70
CA PHE A 60 -20.61 -15.00 -5.05
C PHE A 60 -20.43 -16.53 -5.07
N TRP A 61 -19.35 -17.03 -4.45
CA TRP A 61 -19.07 -18.46 -4.34
C TRP A 61 -20.00 -19.19 -3.36
N ASN A 62 -20.80 -18.47 -2.57
CA ASN A 62 -21.87 -19.04 -1.76
C ASN A 62 -23.19 -19.17 -2.54
N GLY A 63 -23.22 -18.69 -3.78
CA GLY A 63 -24.41 -18.70 -4.61
C GLY A 63 -25.38 -17.54 -4.35
N ASP A 64 -24.96 -16.48 -3.64
CA ASP A 64 -25.84 -15.32 -3.38
C ASP A 64 -26.09 -14.53 -4.67
N GLU A 65 -27.35 -14.44 -5.12
CA GLU A 65 -27.78 -13.74 -6.33
C GLU A 65 -27.57 -12.22 -6.31
N LYS A 66 -27.47 -11.60 -5.12
CA LYS A 66 -27.39 -10.14 -4.97
C LYS A 66 -26.06 -9.54 -5.41
N VAL A 67 -25.00 -10.35 -5.47
CA VAL A 67 -23.67 -9.86 -5.82
C VAL A 67 -23.51 -9.84 -7.33
N SER A 68 -23.08 -8.73 -7.91
CA SER A 68 -22.83 -8.63 -9.36
C SER A 68 -21.40 -9.04 -9.71
N GLN A 69 -21.22 -9.87 -10.74
CA GLN A 69 -19.88 -10.22 -11.27
C GLN A 69 -19.13 -8.98 -11.76
N HIS A 70 -19.82 -8.09 -12.48
CA HIS A 70 -19.25 -6.82 -12.95
C HIS A 70 -18.83 -5.93 -11.78
N TYR A 71 -19.57 -5.95 -10.67
CA TYR A 71 -19.20 -5.20 -9.47
C TYR A 71 -17.90 -5.73 -8.85
N ILE A 72 -17.75 -7.05 -8.74
CA ILE A 72 -16.51 -7.70 -8.28
C ILE A 72 -15.33 -7.37 -9.21
N LEU A 73 -15.53 -7.42 -10.53
CA LEU A 73 -14.48 -7.07 -11.51
C LEU A 73 -14.07 -5.60 -11.41
N GLY A 74 -15.04 -4.69 -11.30
CA GLY A 74 -14.74 -3.27 -11.07
C GLY A 74 -14.00 -3.02 -9.76
N TYR A 75 -14.32 -3.79 -8.72
CA TYR A 75 -13.65 -3.70 -7.43
C TYR A 75 -12.22 -4.26 -7.46
N LYS A 76 -12.01 -5.37 -8.18
CA LYS A 76 -10.67 -5.92 -8.50
C LYS A 76 -9.82 -4.86 -9.21
N GLU A 77 -10.36 -4.20 -10.23
CA GLU A 77 -9.66 -3.15 -10.97
C GLU A 77 -9.30 -1.97 -10.08
N LYS A 78 -10.22 -1.54 -9.22
CA LYS A 78 -9.97 -0.48 -8.23
C LYS A 78 -8.78 -0.80 -7.32
N ILE A 79 -8.65 -2.04 -6.86
CA ILE A 79 -7.51 -2.49 -6.05
C ILE A 79 -6.23 -2.46 -6.88
N SER A 80 -6.28 -2.97 -8.12
CA SER A 80 -5.13 -2.96 -9.05
C SER A 80 -4.57 -1.55 -9.26
N LEU A 81 -5.44 -0.58 -9.59
CA LEU A 81 -5.06 0.82 -9.76
C LEU A 81 -4.47 1.44 -8.48
N SER A 82 -4.97 1.03 -7.31
CA SER A 82 -4.46 1.50 -6.03
C SER A 82 -3.05 0.97 -5.76
N VAL A 83 -2.78 -0.30 -6.08
CA VAL A 83 -1.44 -0.89 -5.98
C VAL A 83 -0.49 -0.24 -6.96
N GLU A 84 -0.89 -0.06 -8.23
CA GLU A 84 -0.09 0.61 -9.25
C GLU A 84 0.30 2.03 -8.83
N TYR A 85 -0.65 2.79 -8.27
CA TYR A 85 -0.37 4.11 -7.71
C TYR A 85 0.71 4.05 -6.60
N LEU A 86 0.60 3.10 -5.67
CA LEU A 86 1.59 2.94 -4.59
C LEU A 86 2.97 2.56 -5.12
N GLU A 87 3.04 1.71 -6.14
CA GLU A 87 4.29 1.32 -6.80
C GLU A 87 5.02 2.47 -7.50
N ASN A 88 4.25 3.44 -8.01
CA ASN A 88 4.78 4.58 -8.73
C ASN A 88 5.19 5.73 -7.79
N GLU A 89 4.44 5.95 -6.70
CA GLU A 89 4.67 7.09 -5.80
C GLU A 89 5.64 6.82 -4.65
N TYR A 90 5.78 5.56 -4.21
CA TYR A 90 6.57 5.19 -3.03
C TYR A 90 7.71 4.24 -3.39
N THR A 91 8.93 4.74 -3.27
CA THR A 91 10.16 3.96 -3.51
C THR A 91 10.34 2.76 -2.57
N ARG A 92 9.68 2.78 -1.40
CA ARG A 92 9.72 1.69 -0.41
C ARG A 92 8.65 0.62 -0.63
N PHE A 93 7.78 0.77 -1.63
CA PHE A 93 6.77 -0.23 -1.94
C PHE A 93 7.35 -1.32 -2.88
N PRO A 94 7.52 -2.56 -2.42
CA PRO A 94 8.14 -3.63 -3.20
C PRO A 94 7.18 -4.17 -4.27
N LYS A 95 7.55 -3.95 -5.53
CA LYS A 95 6.76 -4.30 -6.71
C LYS A 95 6.60 -5.81 -6.94
N GLY A 96 7.54 -6.63 -6.46
CA GLY A 96 7.56 -8.07 -6.78
C GLY A 96 6.57 -8.88 -5.96
N ALA A 97 6.78 -8.94 -4.64
CA ALA A 97 6.02 -9.81 -3.75
C ALA A 97 4.53 -9.46 -3.71
N VAL A 98 4.20 -8.17 -3.68
CA VAL A 98 2.80 -7.71 -3.67
C VAL A 98 2.08 -8.09 -4.95
N ASN A 99 2.69 -7.90 -6.13
CA ASN A 99 2.04 -8.24 -7.39
C ASN A 99 1.79 -9.74 -7.54
N VAL A 100 2.70 -10.59 -7.05
CA VAL A 100 2.49 -12.04 -7.05
C VAL A 100 1.30 -12.40 -6.15
N ALA A 101 1.30 -11.94 -4.90
CA ALA A 101 0.21 -12.19 -3.96
C ALA A 101 -1.13 -11.61 -4.46
N LEU A 102 -1.11 -10.44 -5.09
CA LEU A 102 -2.28 -9.77 -5.66
C LEU A 102 -2.87 -10.58 -6.81
N LYS A 103 -2.02 -11.09 -7.70
CA LYS A 103 -2.46 -11.94 -8.83
C LYS A 103 -3.09 -13.24 -8.33
N GLU A 104 -2.47 -13.89 -7.34
CA GLU A 104 -3.03 -15.10 -6.71
C GLU A 104 -4.38 -14.83 -6.06
N PHE A 105 -4.49 -13.73 -5.31
CA PHE A 105 -5.75 -13.29 -4.71
C PHE A 105 -6.82 -13.04 -5.77
N PHE A 106 -6.50 -12.32 -6.84
CA PHE A 106 -7.45 -12.07 -7.92
C PHE A 106 -7.91 -13.33 -8.63
N VAL A 107 -7.00 -14.28 -8.87
CA VAL A 107 -7.36 -15.58 -9.43
C VAL A 107 -8.27 -16.35 -8.47
N ALA A 108 -8.01 -16.31 -7.16
CA ALA A 108 -8.87 -16.95 -6.16
C ALA A 108 -10.28 -16.32 -6.13
N CYS A 109 -10.37 -14.99 -6.17
CA CYS A 109 -11.64 -14.25 -6.18
C CYS A 109 -12.50 -14.59 -7.41
N THR A 110 -11.86 -14.73 -8.56
CA THR A 110 -12.54 -14.81 -9.87
C THR A 110 -12.54 -16.20 -10.50
N GLY A 111 -11.80 -17.16 -9.95
CA GLY A 111 -11.60 -18.46 -10.60
C GLY A 111 -10.82 -18.39 -11.91
N GLY A 112 -10.15 -17.26 -12.21
CA GLY A 112 -9.44 -17.01 -13.47
C GLY A 112 -10.33 -16.35 -14.52
N ASP A 113 -11.12 -17.14 -15.25
CA ASP A 113 -12.09 -16.63 -16.23
C ASP A 113 -13.46 -16.44 -15.56
N PHE A 114 -13.70 -15.24 -15.04
CA PHE A 114 -14.86 -14.98 -14.20
C PHE A 114 -16.18 -14.94 -14.97
N GLU A 115 -16.13 -14.47 -16.22
CA GLU A 115 -17.31 -14.33 -17.07
C GLU A 115 -17.84 -15.71 -17.48
N SER A 116 -16.95 -16.71 -17.58
CA SER A 116 -17.34 -18.09 -17.81
C SER A 116 -17.79 -18.84 -16.54
N GLN A 117 -17.63 -18.25 -15.34
CA GLN A 117 -17.99 -18.94 -14.10
C GLN A 117 -19.49 -18.92 -13.88
N VAL A 118 -20.06 -20.12 -13.77
CA VAL A 118 -21.42 -20.31 -13.28
C VAL A 118 -21.43 -20.11 -11.78
N ARG A 119 -22.31 -19.22 -11.30
CA ARG A 119 -22.55 -19.02 -9.87
C ARG A 119 -23.01 -20.34 -9.24
N LYS A 120 -22.16 -20.92 -8.39
CA LYS A 120 -22.44 -22.16 -7.66
C LYS A 120 -21.67 -22.18 -6.36
N VAL A 121 -22.21 -22.91 -5.39
CA VAL A 121 -21.56 -23.12 -4.09
C VAL A 121 -20.19 -23.78 -4.31
N ASN A 122 -19.13 -23.08 -3.93
CA ASN A 122 -17.75 -23.55 -4.07
C ASN A 122 -16.92 -23.24 -2.81
N PRO A 123 -16.92 -24.16 -1.82
CA PRO A 123 -16.19 -23.97 -0.56
C PRO A 123 -14.67 -23.91 -0.75
N GLN A 124 -14.13 -24.55 -1.80
CA GLN A 124 -12.70 -24.49 -2.09
C GLN A 124 -12.29 -23.12 -2.62
N ALA A 125 -13.11 -22.50 -3.47
CA ALA A 125 -12.88 -21.14 -3.91
C ALA A 125 -12.93 -20.17 -2.73
N GLN A 126 -13.94 -20.27 -1.86
CA GLN A 126 -14.02 -19.46 -0.63
C GLN A 126 -12.77 -19.61 0.23
N ARG A 127 -12.34 -20.85 0.51
CA ARG A 127 -11.10 -21.09 1.26
C ARG A 127 -9.88 -20.46 0.60
N SER A 128 -9.77 -20.59 -0.72
CA SER A 128 -8.66 -19.99 -1.47
C SER A 128 -8.67 -18.47 -1.37
N VAL A 129 -9.85 -17.84 -1.46
CA VAL A 129 -10.01 -16.39 -1.31
C VAL A 129 -9.50 -15.93 0.06
N LEU A 130 -9.94 -16.58 1.15
CA LEU A 130 -9.52 -16.22 2.51
C LEU A 130 -8.00 -16.34 2.70
N ILE A 131 -7.40 -17.45 2.23
CA ILE A 131 -5.95 -17.69 2.40
C ILE A 131 -5.13 -16.69 1.60
N THR A 132 -5.48 -16.48 0.33
CA THR A 132 -4.75 -15.57 -0.56
C THR A 132 -4.98 -14.11 -0.17
N GLY A 133 -6.17 -13.76 0.32
CA GLY A 133 -6.51 -12.45 0.88
C GLY A 133 -5.64 -12.11 2.08
N GLU A 134 -5.59 -13.01 3.08
CA GLU A 134 -4.73 -12.82 4.26
C GLU A 134 -3.25 -12.77 3.87
N THR A 135 -2.80 -13.61 2.94
CA THR A 135 -1.41 -13.60 2.45
C THR A 135 -1.04 -12.24 1.86
N LEU A 136 -1.91 -11.66 1.02
CA LEU A 136 -1.72 -10.32 0.46
C LEU A 136 -1.69 -9.24 1.55
N GLN A 137 -2.60 -9.30 2.53
CA GLN A 137 -2.62 -8.36 3.64
C GLN A 137 -1.35 -8.45 4.49
N VAL A 138 -0.84 -9.65 4.75
CA VAL A 138 0.42 -9.86 5.45
C VAL A 138 1.59 -9.23 4.70
N GLU A 139 1.68 -9.38 3.38
CA GLU A 139 2.72 -8.72 2.57
C GLU A 139 2.61 -7.19 2.66
N LEU A 140 1.39 -6.64 2.61
CA LEU A 140 1.15 -5.20 2.78
C LEU A 140 1.55 -4.70 4.18
N LEU A 141 1.25 -5.48 5.22
CA LEU A 141 1.62 -5.14 6.60
C LEU A 141 3.13 -5.24 6.86
N LYS A 142 3.84 -6.16 6.20
CA LYS A 142 5.32 -6.21 6.23
C LYS A 142 5.91 -4.90 5.69
N ILE A 143 5.35 -4.37 4.60
CA ILE A 143 5.77 -3.08 4.04
C ILE A 143 5.51 -1.98 5.04
N ARG A 144 4.32 -1.93 5.63
CA ARG A 144 3.97 -0.96 6.66
C ARG A 144 4.95 -1.01 7.84
N ASN A 145 5.30 -2.21 8.30
CA ASN A 145 6.23 -2.41 9.41
C ASN A 145 7.64 -1.90 9.07
N SER A 146 8.10 -2.05 7.83
CA SER A 146 9.41 -1.54 7.37
C SER A 146 9.52 0.01 7.36
N LEU A 147 8.43 0.72 7.63
CA LEU A 147 8.42 2.18 7.75
C LEU A 147 8.85 2.67 9.14
N TYR A 148 8.87 1.79 10.13
CA TYR A 148 9.25 2.05 11.54
C TYR A 148 10.64 1.48 11.85
#